data_AF-A0A317QNB6-F1
#
_entry.id   AF-A0A317QNB6-F1
#
_cell.length_a   1.000
_cell.length_b   1.000
_cell.length_c   1.000
_cell.angle_alpha   90.00
_cell.angle_beta   90.00
_cell.angle_gamma   90.00
#
_symmetry.space_group_name_H-M   'P 1'
#
loop_
_entity.id
_entity.type
_entity.pdbx_description
1 polymer ?
#
loop_
_entity_poly.entity_id
_entity_poly.type
_entity_poly.pdbx_seq_one_letter_code
_entity_poly.pdbx_strand_id
1 'polypeptide(L)'
;MAGTMAGLVLLRHPAAERFAAGVYSLAAGRTTELSRALLRHAAAGRVSGEYAAVLQGLVGERPLGPAIEGLLATGSTSGRAMALGLCTAIDLVDRTTRR
;
A
#
# COMPACT_ATOMS: atom_id res chain seq x y z
N MET A 1 -4.84 -4.02 4.27
CA MET A 1 -4.53 -5.25 3.51
C MET A 1 -4.20 -4.98 2.04
N ALA A 2 -5.08 -4.34 1.26
CA ALA A 2 -4.80 -4.07 -0.17
C ALA A 2 -3.51 -3.24 -0.38
N GLY A 3 -3.31 -2.14 0.36
CA GLY A 3 -2.09 -1.34 0.26
C GLY A 3 -0.81 -2.12 0.60
N THR A 4 -0.79 -2.85 1.72
CA THR A 4 0.33 -3.72 2.11
C THR A 4 0.64 -4.78 1.05
N MET A 5 -0.40 -5.44 0.52
CA MET A 5 -0.23 -6.46 -0.52
C MET A 5 0.35 -5.86 -1.81
N ALA A 6 -0.16 -4.70 -2.24
CA ALA A 6 0.39 -3.98 -3.40
C ALA A 6 1.84 -3.55 -3.16
N GLY A 7 2.19 -3.09 -1.96
CA GLY A 7 3.56 -2.76 -1.58
C GLY A 7 4.50 -3.96 -1.70
N LEU A 8 4.11 -5.12 -1.16
CA LEU A 8 4.91 -6.34 -1.29
C LEU A 8 5.10 -6.76 -2.75
N VAL A 9 4.06 -6.65 -3.59
CA VAL A 9 4.14 -6.99 -5.01
C VAL A 9 5.04 -6.00 -5.77
N LEU A 10 4.83 -4.69 -5.59
CA LEU A 10 5.61 -3.66 -6.28
C LEU A 10 7.09 -3.69 -5.91
N LEU A 11 7.40 -3.99 -4.66
CA LEU A 11 8.77 -4.12 -4.17
C LEU A 11 9.37 -5.52 -4.43
N ARG A 12 8.64 -6.41 -5.11
CA ARG A 12 9.05 -7.80 -5.39
C ARG A 12 9.48 -8.55 -4.13
N HIS A 13 8.81 -8.30 -3.02
CA HIS A 13 9.14 -8.91 -1.73
C HIS A 13 8.79 -10.42 -1.76
N PRO A 14 9.67 -11.31 -1.25
CA PRO A 14 9.46 -12.77 -1.34
C PRO A 14 8.21 -13.28 -0.61
N ALA A 15 7.66 -12.49 0.31
CA ALA A 15 6.43 -12.82 1.03
C ALA A 15 5.14 -12.46 0.28
N ALA A 16 5.21 -11.78 -0.89
CA ALA A 16 4.03 -11.25 -1.57
C ALA A 16 2.95 -12.31 -1.86
N GLU A 17 3.35 -13.45 -2.43
CA GLU A 17 2.45 -14.55 -2.78
C GLU A 17 1.81 -15.18 -1.54
N ARG A 18 2.62 -15.52 -0.54
CA ARG A 18 2.16 -16.15 0.71
C ARG A 18 1.22 -15.22 1.49
N PHE A 19 1.53 -13.93 1.52
CA PHE A 19 0.69 -12.92 2.16
C PHE A 19 -0.65 -12.80 1.44
N ALA A 20 -0.64 -12.69 0.10
CA ALA A 20 -1.87 -12.62 -0.69
C ALA A 20 -2.77 -13.84 -0.46
N ALA A 21 -2.20 -15.06 -0.46
CA ALA A 21 -2.95 -16.29 -0.17
C ALA A 21 -3.63 -16.26 1.21
N GLY A 22 -2.92 -15.82 2.25
CA GLY A 22 -3.47 -15.66 3.59
C GLY A 22 -4.56 -14.59 3.69
N VAL A 23 -4.43 -13.49 2.95
CA VAL A 23 -5.47 -12.46 2.90
C VAL A 23 -6.72 -12.97 2.20
N TYR A 24 -6.58 -13.71 1.10
CA TYR A 24 -7.73 -14.27 0.39
C TYR A 24 -8.49 -15.30 1.21
N SER A 25 -7.78 -16.17 1.94
CA SER A 25 -8.44 -17.16 2.80
C SER A 25 -9.23 -16.50 3.93
N LEU A 26 -8.71 -15.41 4.52
CA LEU A 26 -9.41 -14.64 5.54
C LEU A 26 -10.56 -13.79 4.99
N ALA A 27 -10.44 -13.32 3.74
CA ALA A 27 -11.46 -12.50 3.10
C ALA A 27 -12.69 -13.30 2.67
N ALA A 28 -12.56 -14.61 2.43
CA ALA A 28 -13.67 -15.48 2.07
C ALA A 28 -14.76 -15.44 3.15
N GLY A 29 -15.95 -14.95 2.79
CA GLY A 29 -17.10 -14.81 3.71
C GLY A 29 -17.04 -13.66 4.71
N ARG A 30 -15.97 -12.85 4.73
CA ARG A 30 -15.79 -11.73 5.68
C ARG A 30 -15.68 -10.36 5.04
N THR A 31 -15.76 -10.29 3.71
CA THR A 31 -15.60 -9.03 2.97
C THR A 31 -16.62 -8.91 1.84
N THR A 32 -16.90 -7.67 1.44
CA THR A 32 -17.76 -7.35 0.29
C THR A 32 -17.09 -7.71 -1.04
N GLU A 33 -17.89 -7.87 -2.10
CA GLU A 33 -17.39 -8.10 -3.46
C GLU A 33 -16.46 -6.98 -3.93
N LEU A 34 -16.79 -5.72 -3.60
CA LEU A 34 -15.96 -4.57 -3.93
C LEU A 34 -14.57 -4.67 -3.30
N SER A 35 -14.49 -4.91 -2.00
CA SER A 35 -13.21 -5.07 -1.30
C SER A 35 -12.43 -6.28 -1.81
N ARG A 36 -13.10 -7.37 -2.20
CA ARG A 36 -12.45 -8.53 -2.83
C ARG A 36 -11.86 -8.19 -4.20
N ALA A 37 -12.55 -7.37 -5.00
CA ALA A 37 -12.03 -6.88 -6.26
C ALA A 37 -10.77 -6.03 -6.05
N LEU A 38 -10.76 -5.14 -5.05
CA LEU A 38 -9.58 -4.34 -4.70
C LEU A 38 -8.38 -5.22 -4.30
N LEU A 39 -8.61 -6.28 -3.53
CA LEU A 39 -7.57 -7.26 -3.21
C LEU A 39 -7.01 -7.94 -4.47
N ARG A 40 -7.87 -8.34 -5.42
CA ARG A 40 -7.42 -8.88 -6.73
C ARG A 40 -6.57 -7.91 -7.53
N HIS A 41 -6.89 -6.62 -7.49
CA HIS A 41 -6.07 -5.61 -8.17
C HIS A 41 -4.72 -5.43 -7.49
N ALA A 42 -4.70 -5.31 -6.16
CA ALA A 42 -3.48 -5.18 -5.37
C ALA A 42 -2.54 -6.39 -5.51
N ALA A 43 -3.07 -7.62 -5.53
CA ALA A 43 -2.26 -8.83 -5.72
C ALA A 43 -1.64 -8.91 -7.13
N ALA A 44 -2.29 -8.30 -8.12
CA ALA A 44 -1.75 -8.15 -9.47
C ALA A 44 -0.83 -6.91 -9.62
N GLY A 45 -0.50 -6.21 -8.52
CA GLY A 45 0.29 -4.98 -8.55
C GLY A 45 -0.42 -3.78 -9.20
N ARG A 46 -1.73 -3.89 -9.46
CA ARG A 46 -2.53 -2.84 -10.09
C ARG A 46 -2.99 -1.85 -9.03
N VAL A 47 -2.30 -0.73 -8.96
CA VAL A 47 -2.60 0.42 -8.10
C VAL A 47 -2.50 1.72 -8.91
N SER A 48 -2.92 2.84 -8.32
CA SER A 48 -2.70 4.15 -8.93
C SER A 48 -1.19 4.43 -9.06
N GLY A 49 -0.82 5.15 -10.12
CA GLY A 49 0.58 5.46 -10.40
C GLY A 49 1.23 6.30 -9.29
N GLU A 50 0.45 7.18 -8.67
CA GLU A 50 0.85 8.03 -7.55
C GLU A 50 1.19 7.19 -6.31
N TYR A 51 0.37 6.17 -6.01
CA TYR A 51 0.64 5.28 -4.89
C TYR A 51 1.90 4.43 -5.14
N ALA A 52 2.05 3.88 -6.35
CA ALA A 52 3.26 3.17 -6.74
C ALA A 52 4.51 4.05 -6.64
N ALA A 53 4.41 5.32 -7.06
CA ALA A 53 5.48 6.29 -6.96
C ALA A 53 5.94 6.54 -5.52
N VAL A 54 4.99 6.66 -4.58
CA VAL A 54 5.32 6.83 -3.16
C VAL A 54 6.03 5.59 -2.61
N LEU A 55 5.54 4.39 -2.91
CA LEU A 55 6.17 3.14 -2.45
C LEU A 55 7.62 2.98 -2.96
N GLN A 56 7.85 3.27 -4.24
CA GLN A 56 9.20 3.30 -4.83
C GLN A 56 10.08 4.38 -4.16
N GLY A 57 9.50 5.54 -3.83
CA GLY A 57 10.21 6.62 -3.15
C GLY A 57 10.66 6.23 -1.74
N LEU A 58 9.85 5.48 -1.00
CA LEU A 58 10.18 5.00 0.34
C LEU A 58 11.37 4.03 0.36
N VAL A 59 11.57 3.27 -0.72
CA VAL A 59 12.71 2.34 -0.86
C VAL A 59 13.91 2.95 -1.59
N GLY A 60 13.86 4.25 -1.90
CA GLY A 60 14.97 4.96 -2.55
C GLY A 60 15.10 4.73 -4.06
N GLU A 61 14.11 4.08 -4.70
CA GLU A 61 14.11 3.86 -6.16
C GLU A 61 13.75 5.13 -6.96
N ARG A 62 13.20 6.16 -6.29
CA ARG A 62 12.89 7.48 -6.89
C ARG A 62 12.80 8.60 -5.85
N PRO A 63 12.77 9.88 -6.26
CA PRO A 63 12.58 10.99 -5.32
C PRO A 63 11.21 10.94 -4.62
N LEU A 64 11.22 10.90 -3.29
CA LEU A 64 10.00 10.78 -2.48
C LEU A 64 9.15 12.06 -2.47
N GLY A 65 9.77 13.24 -2.38
CA GLY A 65 9.06 14.52 -2.31
C GLY A 65 8.07 14.73 -3.45
N PRO A 66 8.52 14.69 -4.73
CA PRO A 66 7.64 14.79 -5.88
C PRO A 66 6.56 13.70 -5.96
N ALA A 67 6.85 12.49 -5.45
CA ALA A 67 5.86 11.40 -5.41
C ALA A 67 4.73 11.70 -4.42
N ILE A 68 5.06 12.27 -3.25
CA ILE A 68 4.07 12.71 -2.25
C ILE A 68 3.24 13.88 -2.78
N GLU A 69 3.87 14.86 -3.45
CA GLU A 69 3.14 15.95 -4.09
C GLU A 69 2.13 15.45 -5.14
N GLY A 70 2.54 14.51 -5.99
CA GLY A 70 1.65 13.87 -6.96
C GLY A 70 0.50 13.11 -6.30
N LEU A 71 0.77 12.39 -5.22
CA LEU A 71 -0.28 11.72 -4.42
C LEU A 71 -1.24 12.72 -3.77
N LEU A 72 -0.75 13.85 -3.27
CA LEU A 72 -1.59 14.87 -2.65
C LEU A 72 -2.44 15.64 -3.67
N ALA A 73 -1.99 15.71 -4.92
CA ALA A 73 -2.77 16.26 -6.03
C ALA A 73 -3.93 15.34 -6.46
N THR A 74 -3.91 14.05 -6.12
CA THR A 74 -4.94 13.08 -6.52
C THR A 74 -6.13 13.06 -5.56
N GLY A 75 -7.15 13.85 -5.90
CA GLY A 75 -8.45 13.88 -5.22
C GLY A 75 -8.38 14.45 -3.80
N SER A 76 -9.29 15.37 -3.46
CA SER A 76 -9.29 16.14 -2.20
C SER A 76 -9.13 15.29 -0.92
N THR A 77 -9.67 14.07 -0.91
CA THR A 77 -9.73 13.20 0.28
C THR A 77 -8.88 11.93 0.21
N SER A 78 -8.75 11.28 -0.95
CA SER A 78 -8.11 9.96 -1.05
C SER A 78 -6.58 10.02 -0.88
N GLY A 79 -5.91 10.94 -1.59
CA GLY A 79 -4.46 11.10 -1.52
C GLY A 79 -3.99 11.54 -0.13
N ARG A 80 -4.69 12.51 0.48
CA ARG A 80 -4.37 13.03 1.81
C ARG A 80 -4.62 12.00 2.92
N ALA A 81 -5.73 11.25 2.86
CA ALA A 81 -5.98 10.16 3.81
C ALA A 81 -4.93 9.05 3.71
N MET A 82 -4.49 8.71 2.49
CA MET A 82 -3.42 7.74 2.26
C MET A 82 -2.08 8.21 2.83
N ALA A 83 -1.69 9.46 2.56
CA ALA A 83 -0.45 10.03 3.07
C ALA A 83 -0.42 10.04 4.60
N LEU A 84 -1.52 10.45 5.25
CA LEU A 84 -1.66 10.40 6.71
C LEU A 84 -1.53 8.97 7.25
N GLY A 85 -2.22 8.00 6.64
CA GLY A 85 -2.13 6.60 7.04
C GLY A 85 -0.71 6.04 6.96
N LEU A 86 0.04 6.40 5.92
CA LEU A 86 1.44 6.01 5.76
C LEU A 86 2.33 6.62 6.84
N CYS A 87 2.22 7.92 7.09
CA CYS A 87 2.98 8.60 8.14
C CYS A 87 2.71 7.98 9.52
N THR A 88 1.44 7.71 9.85
CA THR A 88 1.07 7.07 11.12
C THR A 88 1.66 5.67 11.24
N ALA A 89 1.65 4.88 10.17
CA ALA A 89 2.22 3.53 10.18
C ALA A 89 3.74 3.55 10.39
N ILE A 90 4.46 4.45 9.69
CA ILE A 90 5.90 4.61 9.83
C ILE A 90 6.27 5.04 11.24
N ASP A 91 5.61 6.08 11.76
CA ASP A 91 5.83 6.59 13.11
C ASP A 91 5.54 5.53 14.20
N LEU A 92 4.47 4.74 14.03
CA LEU A 92 4.18 3.63 14.94
C LEU A 92 5.30 2.58 14.91
N VAL A 93 5.75 2.17 13.73
CA VAL A 93 6.86 1.21 13.59
C VAL A 93 8.11 1.76 14.26
N ASP A 94 8.51 2.99 13.95
CA ASP A 94 9.69 3.65 14.51
C ASP A 94 9.67 3.67 16.05
N ARG A 95 8.53 4.04 16.66
CA ARG A 95 8.37 4.02 18.11
C ARG A 95 8.44 2.61 18.71
N THR A 96 7.97 1.59 17.99
CA THR A 96 7.97 0.20 18.49
C THR A 96 9.30 -0.53 18.32
N THR A 97 10.12 -0.14 17.34
CA THR A 97 11.39 -0.81 17.01
C THR A 97 12.60 -0.19 17.68
N ARG A 98 12.56 1.08 18.10
CA ARG A 98 13.62 1.75 18.89
C ARG A 98 13.70 1.29 20.36
N ARG A 99 13.32 0.04 20.66
CA ARG A 99 13.48 -0.55 22.00
C ARG A 99 14.94 -0.80 22.33
#